data_AF-A0A853J8R4-F1
#
_entry.id   AF-A0A853J8R4-F1
#
_cell.length_a   1.000
_cell.length_b   1.000
_cell.length_c   1.000
_cell.angle_alpha   90.00
_cell.angle_beta   90.00
_cell.angle_gamma   90.00
#
_symmetry.space_group_name_H-M   'P 1'
#
loop_
_entity.id
_entity.type
_entity.pdbx_description
1 polymer ?
#
loop_
_entity_poly.entity_id
_entity_poly.type
_entity_poly.pdbx_seq_one_letter_code
_entity_poly.pdbx_strand_id
1 'polypeptide(L)'
;MSALMAVALAASAGTVPQQAVAANLTNAVLECFVDTYAFDQATPNYCFATWTPWSGDNPAIAYFEVVQLPAGSYSFAWKDRDTGAPPPGCGNTQVCSTWIATDYSGDGLVRMEVTITDHATGATRTVTADARYFDGWH
;
A
#
# COMPACT_ATOMS: atom_id res chain seq x y z
N MET A 1 58.22 36.34 -33.71
CA MET A 1 57.30 36.78 -32.65
C MET A 1 56.21 35.74 -32.54
N SER A 2 56.15 35.07 -31.40
CA SER A 2 55.21 34.00 -31.04
C SER A 2 53.78 34.51 -30.91
N ALA A 3 52.80 33.64 -31.15
CA ALA A 3 51.55 33.59 -30.38
C ALA A 3 50.93 32.18 -30.50
N LEU A 4 51.05 31.42 -29.40
CA LEU A 4 50.22 30.25 -29.10
C LEU A 4 48.79 30.68 -28.77
N MET A 5 47.82 29.78 -28.93
CA MET A 5 46.65 29.52 -28.05
C MET A 5 45.52 28.85 -28.87
N ALA A 6 44.69 27.93 -28.39
CA ALA A 6 44.67 27.04 -27.23
C ALA A 6 43.57 26.02 -27.54
N VAL A 7 43.82 24.72 -27.38
CA VAL A 7 42.78 23.69 -27.51
C VAL A 7 42.03 23.62 -26.19
N ALA A 8 40.75 24.00 -26.19
CA ALA A 8 39.88 23.86 -25.03
C ALA A 8 39.44 22.40 -24.89
N LEU A 9 39.99 21.68 -23.89
CA LEU A 9 39.43 20.41 -23.42
C LEU A 9 38.22 20.71 -22.53
N ALA A 10 37.02 20.42 -23.04
CA ALA A 10 35.82 20.36 -22.21
C ALA A 10 35.88 19.09 -21.34
N ALA A 11 36.21 19.25 -20.07
CA ALA A 11 36.06 18.20 -19.07
C ALA A 11 34.57 18.03 -18.76
N SER A 12 33.92 17.07 -19.44
CA SER A 12 32.62 16.57 -19.03
C SER A 12 32.79 15.87 -17.69
N ALA A 13 32.43 16.55 -16.59
CA ALA A 13 32.26 15.94 -15.29
C ALA A 13 31.11 14.94 -15.40
N GLY A 14 31.45 13.69 -15.71
CA GLY A 14 30.51 12.59 -15.71
C GLY A 14 29.99 12.41 -14.29
N THR A 15 28.72 12.72 -14.06
CA THR A 15 27.98 12.15 -12.95
C THR A 15 27.99 10.64 -13.17
N VAL A 16 28.77 9.91 -12.39
CA VAL A 16 28.65 8.45 -12.32
C VAL A 16 27.19 8.18 -11.97
N PRO A 17 26.41 7.48 -12.80
CA PRO A 17 25.08 7.05 -12.38
C PRO A 17 25.31 6.15 -11.18
N GLN A 18 25.00 6.67 -9.99
CA GLN A 18 24.98 5.86 -8.79
C GLN A 18 24.01 4.72 -9.08
N GLN A 19 24.52 3.48 -9.11
CA GLN A 19 23.66 2.31 -9.27
C GLN A 19 22.59 2.41 -8.20
N ALA A 20 21.32 2.45 -8.62
CA ALA A 20 20.21 2.41 -7.70
C ALA A 20 20.30 1.08 -6.94
N VAL A 21 20.64 1.17 -5.65
CA VAL A 21 20.62 0.01 -4.76
C VAL A 21 19.15 -0.28 -4.44
N ALA A 22 18.73 -1.54 -4.58
CA ALA A 22 17.36 -1.95 -4.32
C ALA A 22 16.89 -1.45 -2.96
N ALA A 23 15.79 -0.69 -2.92
CA ALA A 23 15.16 -0.40 -1.64
C ALA A 23 14.79 -1.74 -1.01
N ASN A 24 15.26 -1.99 0.20
CA ASN A 24 14.95 -3.22 0.90
C ASN A 24 13.47 -3.19 1.34
N LEU A 25 12.61 -3.81 0.55
CA LEU A 25 11.17 -3.88 0.82
C LEU A 25 10.82 -4.84 1.96
N THR A 26 11.79 -5.51 2.59
CA THR A 26 11.51 -6.61 3.55
C THR A 26 10.64 -6.20 4.74
N ASN A 27 10.65 -4.91 5.10
CA ASN A 27 9.85 -4.38 6.19
C ASN A 27 8.48 -3.87 5.75
N ALA A 28 8.19 -3.77 4.45
CA ALA A 28 6.88 -3.31 4.00
C ALA A 28 5.79 -4.28 4.51
N VAL A 29 4.73 -3.72 5.07
CA VAL A 29 3.56 -4.44 5.59
C VAL A 29 2.28 -3.75 5.13
N LEU A 30 1.19 -4.51 5.09
CA LEU A 30 -0.15 -3.99 4.85
C LEU A 30 -0.88 -3.92 6.18
N GLU A 31 -1.21 -2.71 6.62
CA GLU A 31 -2.05 -2.49 7.79
C GLU A 31 -3.50 -2.32 7.36
N CYS A 32 -4.43 -2.64 8.26
CA CYS A 32 -5.85 -2.40 8.03
C CYS A 32 -6.61 -2.02 9.30
N PHE A 33 -7.78 -1.42 9.13
CA PHE A 33 -8.82 -1.29 10.15
C PHE A 33 -10.20 -1.24 9.48
N VAL A 34 -11.27 -1.43 10.26
CA VAL A 34 -12.66 -1.25 9.81
C VAL A 34 -13.22 -0.05 10.55
N ASP A 35 -13.73 0.95 9.83
CA ASP A 35 -14.26 2.18 10.43
C ASP A 35 -15.61 1.91 11.11
N THR A 36 -15.60 1.95 12.44
CA THR A 36 -16.77 1.75 13.30
C THR A 36 -17.04 2.95 14.19
N TYR A 37 -16.54 4.13 13.83
CA TYR A 37 -16.62 5.34 14.65
C TYR A 37 -15.96 5.22 16.05
N ALA A 38 -15.17 4.15 16.27
CA ALA A 38 -14.67 3.77 17.59
C ALA A 38 -13.17 4.07 17.79
N PHE A 39 -12.63 5.06 17.07
CA PHE A 39 -11.18 5.34 17.02
C PHE A 39 -10.37 4.09 16.65
N ASP A 40 -10.70 3.51 15.49
CA ASP A 40 -10.14 2.27 15.02
C ASP A 40 -8.62 2.36 14.81
N GLN A 41 -7.88 1.39 15.34
CA GLN A 41 -6.43 1.34 15.22
C GLN A 41 -6.02 0.44 14.06
N ALA A 42 -5.17 0.98 13.19
CA ALA A 42 -4.56 0.20 12.12
C ALA A 42 -3.67 -0.92 12.70
N THR A 43 -3.88 -2.15 12.24
CA THR A 43 -3.09 -3.32 12.66
C THR A 43 -2.49 -4.04 11.45
N PRO A 44 -1.26 -4.57 11.56
CA PRO A 44 -0.58 -5.21 10.44
C PRO A 44 -1.17 -6.60 10.14
N ASN A 45 -1.39 -6.87 8.85
CA ASN A 45 -1.81 -8.14 8.25
C ASN A 45 -3.21 -8.64 8.63
N TYR A 46 -3.78 -8.19 9.73
CA TYR A 46 -5.11 -8.59 10.15
C TYR A 46 -5.71 -7.50 11.04
N CYS A 47 -6.97 -7.17 10.79
CA CYS A 47 -7.78 -6.29 11.62
C CYS A 47 -9.17 -6.87 11.76
N PHE A 48 -9.83 -6.53 12.86
CA PHE A 48 -11.22 -6.88 13.06
C PHE A 48 -11.95 -5.75 13.77
N ALA A 49 -13.25 -5.65 13.50
CA ALA A 49 -14.16 -4.86 14.28
C ALA A 49 -15.46 -5.62 14.52
N THR A 50 -16.23 -5.17 15.49
CA THR A 50 -17.53 -5.74 15.84
C THR A 50 -18.57 -4.66 15.77
N TRP A 51 -19.59 -4.88 14.94
CA TRP A 51 -20.74 -4.03 14.83
C TRP A 51 -21.74 -4.33 15.94
N THR A 52 -22.33 -3.28 16.49
CA THR A 52 -23.56 -3.31 17.27
C THR A 52 -24.43 -2.15 16.79
N PRO A 53 -25.74 -2.14 17.08
CA PRO A 53 -26.57 -0.97 16.81
C PRO A 53 -25.89 0.30 17.34
N TRP A 54 -25.76 1.30 16.47
CA TRP A 54 -25.18 2.62 16.75
C TRP A 54 -23.66 2.68 16.93
N SER A 55 -22.94 1.55 16.82
CA SER A 55 -21.47 1.52 16.94
C SER A 55 -20.76 1.47 15.59
N GLY A 56 -21.41 1.85 14.49
CA GLY A 56 -20.83 1.79 13.14
C GLY A 56 -21.89 1.57 12.07
N ASP A 57 -21.51 1.81 10.82
CA ASP A 57 -22.33 1.50 9.65
C ASP A 57 -22.29 0.01 9.32
N ASN A 58 -23.33 -0.50 8.67
CA ASN A 58 -23.33 -1.83 8.06
C ASN A 58 -24.05 -1.74 6.71
N PRO A 59 -23.33 -1.74 5.57
CA PRO A 59 -21.88 -1.95 5.43
C PRO A 59 -21.02 -0.78 5.94
N ALA A 60 -19.82 -1.10 6.43
CA ALA A 60 -18.77 -0.17 6.84
C ALA A 60 -17.67 -0.06 5.76
N ILE A 61 -16.64 0.74 6.05
CA ILE A 61 -15.42 0.85 5.24
C ILE A 61 -14.28 0.06 5.88
N ALA A 62 -13.68 -0.87 5.13
CA ALA A 62 -12.39 -1.45 5.45
C ALA A 62 -11.29 -0.62 4.77
N TYR A 63 -10.35 -0.13 5.56
CA TYR A 63 -9.21 0.66 5.10
C TYR A 63 -7.94 -0.19 5.13
N PHE A 64 -7.10 -0.03 4.11
CA PHE A 64 -5.84 -0.73 3.94
C PHE A 64 -4.73 0.25 3.53
N GLU A 65 -3.56 0.15 4.15
CA GLU A 65 -2.43 1.02 3.85
C GLU A 65 -1.11 0.27 3.87
N VAL A 66 -0.30 0.48 2.84
CA VAL A 66 1.07 0.00 2.83
C VAL A 66 1.92 0.93 3.69
N VAL A 67 2.60 0.39 4.70
CA VAL A 67 3.48 1.16 5.59
C VAL A 67 4.88 0.55 5.64
N GLN A 68 5.78 1.21 6.39
CA GLN A 68 7.18 0.78 6.58
C GLN A 68 7.98 0.67 5.27
N LEU A 69 7.62 1.48 4.28
CA LEU A 69 8.41 1.67 3.07
C LEU A 69 9.63 2.55 3.39
N PRO A 70 10.82 2.20 2.88
CA PRO A 70 11.93 3.14 2.82
C PRO A 70 11.55 4.41 2.05
N ALA A 71 12.36 5.46 2.15
CA ALA A 71 12.20 6.61 1.29
C ALA A 71 12.45 6.21 -0.18
N GLY A 72 11.51 6.55 -1.07
CA GLY A 72 11.58 6.17 -2.48
C GLY A 72 10.30 6.51 -3.24
N SER A 73 10.25 6.05 -4.48
CA SER A 73 9.08 6.16 -5.34
C SER A 73 8.58 4.77 -5.71
N TYR A 74 7.29 4.53 -5.52
CA TYR A 74 6.70 3.20 -5.64
C TYR A 74 5.49 3.20 -6.57
N SER A 75 5.12 2.02 -7.07
CA SER A 75 3.78 1.75 -7.59
C SER A 75 3.11 0.61 -6.83
N PHE A 76 1.80 0.66 -6.80
CA PHE A 76 0.93 -0.24 -6.04
C PHE A 76 -0.07 -0.88 -6.99
N ALA A 77 -0.12 -2.21 -6.99
CA ALA A 77 -1.10 -2.99 -7.70
C ALA A 77 -1.95 -3.77 -6.69
N TRP A 78 -3.17 -3.28 -6.45
CA TRP A 78 -4.12 -3.88 -5.51
C TRP A 78 -4.86 -5.05 -6.13
N LYS A 79 -5.20 -6.02 -5.30
CA LYS A 79 -5.98 -7.20 -5.67
C LYS A 79 -6.80 -7.64 -4.46
N ASP A 80 -8.11 -7.65 -4.62
CA ASP A 80 -9.00 -8.41 -3.75
C ASP A 80 -8.76 -9.90 -4.04
N ARG A 81 -8.40 -10.67 -3.02
CA ARG A 81 -8.05 -12.09 -3.18
C ARG A 81 -9.27 -12.98 -3.40
N ASP A 82 -10.46 -12.51 -3.06
CA ASP A 82 -11.71 -13.23 -3.25
C ASP A 82 -12.22 -13.08 -4.69
N THR A 83 -12.07 -11.89 -5.28
CA THR A 83 -12.48 -11.64 -6.68
C THR A 83 -11.36 -11.75 -7.71
N GLY A 84 -10.10 -11.65 -7.29
CA GLY A 84 -8.93 -11.58 -8.16
C GLY A 84 -8.77 -10.25 -8.90
N ALA A 85 -9.64 -9.26 -8.63
CA ALA A 85 -9.66 -7.95 -9.30
C ALA A 85 -9.20 -6.85 -8.33
N PRO A 86 -8.69 -5.71 -8.83
CA PRO A 86 -8.48 -4.54 -7.98
C PRO A 86 -9.83 -4.03 -7.46
N PRO A 87 -9.96 -3.72 -6.16
CA PRO A 87 -11.16 -3.07 -5.65
C PRO A 87 -11.41 -1.73 -6.38
N PRO A 88 -12.66 -1.34 -6.61
CA PRO A 88 -12.98 -0.06 -7.23
C PRO A 88 -12.33 1.11 -6.48
N GLY A 89 -11.62 1.98 -7.21
CA GLY A 89 -10.93 3.13 -6.61
C GLY A 89 -9.53 2.84 -6.06
N CYS A 90 -9.12 1.58 -5.92
CA CYS A 90 -7.79 1.18 -5.46
C CYS A 90 -6.79 1.10 -6.62
N GLY A 91 -6.59 2.24 -7.31
CA GLY A 91 -5.62 2.40 -8.39
C GLY A 91 -4.17 2.37 -7.89
N ASN A 92 -3.26 3.06 -8.58
CA ASN A 92 -1.86 3.18 -8.16
C ASN A 92 -1.70 4.15 -6.97
N THR A 93 -2.12 3.72 -5.78
CA THR A 93 -2.12 4.49 -4.53
C THR A 93 -1.62 3.62 -3.37
N GLN A 94 -0.95 4.24 -2.39
CA GLN A 94 -0.44 3.56 -1.18
C GLN A 94 -1.57 3.07 -0.25
N VAL A 95 -2.76 3.63 -0.44
CA VAL A 95 -3.95 3.41 0.38
C VAL A 95 -5.09 2.88 -0.48
N CYS A 96 -5.85 1.93 0.04
CA CYS A 96 -7.05 1.38 -0.57
C CYS A 96 -8.16 1.27 0.47
N SER A 97 -9.39 1.57 0.08
CA SER A 97 -10.57 1.38 0.93
C SER A 97 -11.66 0.68 0.15
N THR A 98 -12.39 -0.22 0.79
CA THR A 98 -13.52 -0.92 0.18
C THR A 98 -14.64 -1.15 1.20
N TRP A 99 -15.85 -1.41 0.72
CA TRP A 99 -16.99 -1.74 1.56
C TRP A 99 -16.82 -3.13 2.18
N ILE A 100 -17.25 -3.27 3.44
CA ILE A 100 -17.34 -4.53 4.17
C ILE A 100 -18.67 -4.60 4.90
N ALA A 101 -19.45 -5.66 4.68
CA ALA A 101 -20.65 -5.95 5.46
C ALA A 101 -20.30 -6.88 6.61
N THR A 102 -21.12 -6.93 7.66
CA THR A 102 -20.95 -7.92 8.74
C THR A 102 -21.13 -9.35 8.21
N ASP A 103 -20.67 -10.34 8.97
CA ASP A 103 -20.91 -11.77 8.71
C ASP A 103 -22.39 -12.19 8.75
N TYR A 104 -23.27 -11.36 9.32
CA TYR A 104 -24.73 -11.54 9.22
C TYR A 104 -25.31 -11.02 7.89
N SER A 105 -24.81 -9.88 7.38
CA SER A 105 -25.32 -9.23 6.16
C SER A 105 -24.52 -9.56 4.89
N GLY A 106 -23.39 -10.24 5.04
CA GLY A 106 -22.43 -10.64 4.03
C GLY A 106 -21.54 -11.78 4.57
N ASP A 107 -20.29 -11.86 4.12
CA ASP A 107 -19.34 -12.87 4.62
C ASP A 107 -18.41 -12.34 5.74
N GLY A 108 -18.56 -11.05 6.11
CA GLY A 108 -17.79 -10.44 7.19
C GLY A 108 -16.31 -10.29 6.88
N LEU A 109 -15.91 -10.27 5.60
CA LEU A 109 -14.51 -10.41 5.24
C LEU A 109 -14.12 -9.62 4.00
N VAL A 110 -12.93 -9.02 4.08
CA VAL A 110 -12.19 -8.55 2.91
C VAL A 110 -10.76 -9.07 2.99
N ARG A 111 -10.31 -9.81 1.97
CA ARG A 111 -8.93 -10.28 1.87
C ARG A 111 -8.16 -9.47 0.83
N MET A 112 -7.27 -8.59 1.29
CA MET A 112 -6.54 -7.69 0.41
C MET A 112 -5.10 -8.15 0.16
N GLU A 113 -4.64 -7.96 -1.07
CA GLU A 113 -3.25 -8.10 -1.50
C GLU A 113 -2.82 -6.84 -2.24
N VAL A 114 -1.57 -6.41 -2.04
CA VAL A 114 -0.96 -5.36 -2.84
C VAL A 114 0.47 -5.74 -3.22
N THR A 115 0.76 -5.61 -4.51
CA THR A 115 2.13 -5.73 -5.03
C THR A 115 2.74 -4.35 -5.14
N ILE A 116 3.83 -4.14 -4.41
CA ILE A 116 4.62 -2.91 -4.35
C ILE A 116 5.80 -3.07 -5.30
N THR A 117 6.05 -2.08 -6.14
CA THR A 117 7.23 -2.03 -7.02
C THR A 117 8.04 -0.78 -6.75
N ASP A 118 9.33 -0.91 -6.44
CA ASP A 118 10.28 0.19 -6.36
C ASP A 118 10.72 0.62 -7.76
N HIS A 119 10.44 1.87 -8.14
CA HIS A 119 10.81 2.37 -9.48
C HIS A 119 12.31 2.53 -9.69
N ALA A 120 13.08 2.71 -8.61
CA ALA A 120 14.51 2.88 -8.74
C ALA A 120 15.20 1.58 -9.19
N THR A 121 14.67 0.43 -8.75
CA THR A 121 15.37 -0.86 -8.86
C THR A 121 14.57 -1.99 -9.48
N GLY A 122 13.26 -1.80 -9.65
CA GLY A 122 12.34 -2.83 -10.10
C GLY A 122 12.10 -3.93 -9.05
N ALA A 123 12.60 -3.77 -7.83
CA ALA A 123 12.33 -4.71 -6.75
C ALA A 123 10.83 -4.73 -6.45
N THR A 124 10.27 -5.93 -6.29
CA THR A 124 8.85 -6.11 -5.98
C THR A 124 8.66 -6.83 -4.66
N ARG A 125 7.56 -6.52 -3.99
CA ARG A 125 7.09 -7.26 -2.83
C ARG A 125 5.57 -7.27 -2.79
N THR A 126 5.03 -8.44 -2.52
CA THR A 126 3.60 -8.61 -2.26
C THR A 126 3.37 -8.69 -0.76
N VAL A 127 2.41 -7.91 -0.26
CA VAL A 127 1.94 -7.95 1.13
C VAL A 127 0.43 -8.14 1.15
N THR A 128 -0.09 -8.66 2.25
CA THR A 128 -1.50 -9.04 2.37
C THR A 128 -2.05 -8.68 3.74
N ALA A 129 -3.34 -8.39 3.81
CA ALA A 129 -4.05 -8.17 5.05
C ALA A 129 -5.50 -8.62 4.93
N ASP A 130 -6.07 -9.10 6.04
CA ASP A 130 -7.45 -9.52 6.12
C ASP A 130 -8.21 -8.63 7.12
N ALA A 131 -9.32 -8.04 6.65
CA ALA A 131 -10.24 -7.28 7.50
C ALA A 131 -11.47 -8.13 7.81
N ARG A 132 -11.83 -8.21 9.09
CA ARG A 132 -13.02 -8.92 9.58
C ARG A 132 -14.03 -7.96 10.17
N TYR A 133 -15.30 -8.16 9.85
CA TYR A 133 -16.39 -7.39 10.45
C TYR A 133 -17.48 -8.32 10.97
N PHE A 134 -17.60 -8.40 12.29
CA PHE A 134 -18.53 -9.29 12.97
C PHE A 134 -19.81 -8.54 13.34
N ASP A 135 -20.97 -9.17 13.18
CA ASP A 135 -22.19 -8.76 13.87
C ASP A 135 -22.09 -9.22 15.33
N GLY A 136 -22.05 -8.26 16.26
CA GLY A 136 -22.03 -8.53 17.70
C GLY A 136 -23.40 -8.46 18.37
N TRP A 137 -24.47 -8.28 17.59
CA TRP A 137 -25.84 -8.14 18.09
C TRP A 137 -26.69 -9.40 17.90
N HIS A 138 -26.38 -10.22 16.88
CA HIS A 138 -27.05 -11.48 16.58
C HIS A 138 -26.15 -12.69 16.85
#